data_AF-A0A2E3EDM8-F1
#
_entry.id   AF-A0A2E3EDM8-F1
#
_cell.length_a   1.000
_cell.length_b   1.000
_cell.length_c   1.000
_cell.angle_alpha   90.00
_cell.angle_beta   90.00
_cell.angle_gamma   90.00
#
_symmetry.space_group_name_H-M   'P 1'
#
loop_
_entity.id
_entity.type
_entity.pdbx_description
1 polymer ?
#
loop_
_entity_poly.entity_id
_entity_poly.type
_entity_poly.pdbx_seq_one_letter_code
_entity_poly.pdbx_strand_id
1 'polypeptide(L)'
;MDLTRIYLTGNSMGGYGSWLWGGNSPEHFAAIAPIVGGIGAGGPKAVTKDLDKWAKNLAKVPVYAFAGAKDKVVPAERSERMVSAIRKAGGKLARIKIYPNEGHGAKRLVISSAEYYEWMFSQKRK
;
A
#
# COMPACT_ATOMS: atom_id res chain seq x y z
N MET A 1 0.46 -18.74 -16.28
CA MET A 1 0.57 -17.66 -15.27
C MET A 1 1.97 -17.07 -15.37
N ASP A 2 2.10 -15.75 -15.53
CA ASP A 2 3.40 -15.06 -15.53
C ASP A 2 3.82 -14.72 -14.09
N LEU A 3 4.81 -15.44 -13.56
CA LEU A 3 5.28 -15.27 -12.19
C LEU A 3 6.06 -13.96 -11.97
N THR A 4 6.43 -13.25 -13.05
CA THR A 4 7.06 -11.93 -12.98
C THR A 4 6.05 -10.79 -12.84
N ARG A 5 4.75 -11.11 -12.90
CA ARG A 5 3.63 -10.14 -12.85
C ARG A 5 2.59 -10.54 -11.81
N ILE A 6 3.06 -10.84 -10.60
CA ILE A 6 2.19 -11.05 -9.45
C ILE A 6 2.03 -9.70 -8.75
N TYR A 7 0.80 -9.23 -8.59
CA TYR A 7 0.49 -7.95 -7.95
C TYR A 7 -0.24 -8.18 -6.64
N LEU A 8 0.12 -7.42 -5.60
CA LEU A 8 -0.53 -7.50 -4.31
C LEU A 8 -1.42 -6.29 -4.08
N THR A 9 -2.70 -6.50 -3.82
CA THR A 9 -3.63 -5.44 -3.45
C THR A 9 -4.70 -5.97 -2.50
N GLY A 10 -5.37 -5.05 -1.81
CA GLY A 10 -6.53 -5.34 -1.00
C GLY A 10 -7.10 -4.07 -0.38
N ASN A 11 -8.37 -4.15 -0.01
CA ASN A 11 -9.12 -3.08 0.62
C ASN A 11 -9.27 -3.30 2.12
N SER A 12 -9.17 -2.23 2.92
CA SER A 12 -9.40 -2.28 4.37
C SER A 12 -8.53 -3.38 4.99
N MET A 13 -9.09 -4.42 5.62
CA MET A 13 -8.35 -5.59 6.10
C MET A 13 -7.42 -6.21 5.04
N GLY A 14 -7.84 -6.28 3.78
CA GLY A 14 -6.98 -6.72 2.68
C GLY A 14 -5.84 -5.74 2.38
N GLY A 15 -6.03 -4.46 2.66
CA GLY A 15 -4.98 -3.44 2.64
C GLY A 15 -3.96 -3.65 3.77
N TYR A 16 -4.40 -4.06 4.97
CA TYR A 16 -3.47 -4.51 6.03
C TYR A 16 -2.66 -5.72 5.56
N GLY A 17 -3.33 -6.72 4.98
CA GLY A 17 -2.67 -7.89 4.42
C GLY A 17 -1.65 -7.52 3.35
N SER A 18 -1.96 -6.53 2.51
CA SER A 18 -1.05 -6.03 1.48
C SER A 18 0.22 -5.42 2.08
N TRP A 19 0.08 -4.59 3.12
CA TRP A 19 1.23 -4.05 3.84
C TRP A 19 2.03 -5.11 4.58
N LEU A 20 1.35 -6.02 5.29
CA LEU A 20 1.97 -7.07 6.08
C LEU A 20 2.77 -8.04 5.21
N TRP A 21 2.16 -8.55 4.13
CA TRP A 21 2.80 -9.52 3.26
C TRP A 21 3.91 -8.85 2.44
N GLY A 22 3.65 -7.67 1.88
CA GLY A 22 4.69 -6.88 1.21
C GLY A 22 5.88 -6.54 2.10
N GLY A 23 5.62 -6.22 3.38
CA GLY A 23 6.64 -5.91 4.37
C GLY A 23 7.48 -7.10 4.80
N ASN A 24 6.99 -8.34 4.63
CA ASN A 24 7.73 -9.55 5.02
C ASN A 24 8.30 -10.33 3.83
N SER A 25 7.67 -10.29 2.66
CA SER A 25 8.04 -11.10 1.49
C SER A 25 7.87 -10.31 0.18
N PRO A 26 8.58 -9.17 0.00
CA PRO A 26 8.44 -8.31 -1.17
C PRO A 26 8.82 -8.98 -2.50
N GLU A 27 9.67 -10.00 -2.47
CA GLU A 27 10.21 -10.71 -3.63
C GLU A 27 9.15 -11.46 -4.46
N HIS A 28 7.97 -11.71 -3.90
CA HIS A 28 6.89 -12.35 -4.64
C HIS A 28 6.18 -11.40 -5.61
N PHE A 29 6.35 -10.08 -5.46
CA PHE A 29 5.48 -9.10 -6.10
C PHE A 29 6.20 -8.20 -7.10
N ALA A 30 5.54 -7.95 -8.22
CA ALA A 30 5.93 -6.91 -9.18
C ALA A 30 5.53 -5.51 -8.69
N ALA A 31 4.44 -5.41 -7.95
CA ALA A 31 3.96 -4.16 -7.35
C ALA A 31 3.00 -4.43 -6.19
N ILE A 32 2.89 -3.46 -5.28
CA ILE A 32 1.97 -3.51 -4.14
C ILE A 32 1.09 -2.26 -4.12
N ALA A 33 -0.23 -2.46 -4.01
CA ALA A 33 -1.22 -1.39 -4.04
C ALA A 33 -2.28 -1.50 -2.92
N PRO A 34 -1.94 -1.13 -1.67
CA PRO A 34 -2.85 -1.21 -0.53
C PRO A 34 -3.92 -0.10 -0.61
N ILE A 35 -5.17 -0.43 -0.30
CA ILE A 35 -6.31 0.49 -0.35
C ILE A 35 -6.94 0.61 1.04
N VAL A 36 -6.97 1.82 1.61
CA VAL A 36 -7.53 2.16 2.94
C VAL A 36 -7.16 1.17 4.05
N GLY A 37 -5.94 0.62 3.97
CA GLY A 37 -5.39 -0.34 4.91
C GLY A 37 -4.50 0.32 5.95
N GLY A 38 -4.43 -0.28 7.13
CA GLY A 38 -3.50 0.13 8.18
C GLY A 38 -2.32 -0.81 8.27
N ILE A 39 -1.48 -0.56 9.27
CA ILE A 39 -0.11 -1.08 9.31
C ILE A 39 0.24 -1.68 10.66
N GLY A 40 -0.74 -2.19 11.43
CA GLY A 40 -0.48 -2.76 12.76
C GLY A 40 -1.55 -3.75 13.19
N ALA A 41 -1.17 -4.70 14.05
CA ALA A 41 -2.05 -5.77 14.53
C ALA A 41 -3.00 -5.35 15.67
N GLY A 42 -2.72 -4.23 16.36
CA GLY A 42 -3.54 -3.71 17.46
C GLY A 42 -4.82 -2.96 17.01
N GLY A 43 -5.35 -3.30 15.83
CA GLY A 43 -6.55 -2.69 15.27
C GLY A 43 -6.28 -1.48 14.34
N PRO A 44 -7.35 -0.77 13.94
CA PRO A 44 -7.30 0.11 12.78
C PRO A 44 -6.30 1.27 12.87
N LYS A 45 -6.09 1.75 14.10
CA LYS A 45 -5.19 2.85 14.43
C LYS A 45 -3.85 2.37 14.97
N ALA A 46 -3.53 1.08 14.92
CA ALA A 46 -2.22 0.60 15.36
C ALA A 46 -1.15 0.85 14.30
N VAL A 47 0.10 0.88 14.76
CA VAL A 47 1.30 0.90 13.91
C VAL A 47 2.18 -0.26 14.34
N THR A 48 2.70 -0.99 13.36
CA THR A 48 3.59 -2.13 13.58
C THR A 48 4.89 -1.68 14.26
N LYS A 49 5.41 -2.53 15.14
CA LYS A 49 6.75 -2.36 15.72
C LYS A 49 7.85 -2.59 14.68
N ASP A 50 7.53 -3.28 13.58
CA ASP A 50 8.45 -3.64 12.50
C ASP A 50 8.46 -2.61 11.36
N LEU A 51 8.08 -1.35 11.61
CA LEU A 51 7.88 -0.34 10.57
C LEU A 51 9.13 -0.19 9.68
N ASP A 52 10.30 -0.10 10.30
CA ASP A 52 11.57 0.07 9.56
C ASP A 52 11.96 -1.17 8.76
N LYS A 53 11.67 -2.36 9.29
CA LYS A 53 11.87 -3.63 8.57
C LYS A 53 10.97 -3.69 7.34
N TRP A 54 9.68 -3.40 7.51
CA TRP A 54 8.72 -3.40 6.42
C TRP A 54 9.10 -2.35 5.38
N ALA A 55 9.49 -1.15 5.80
CA ALA A 55 9.92 -0.08 4.90
C ALA A 55 11.14 -0.47 4.05
N LYS A 56 12.17 -1.07 4.66
CA LYS A 56 13.36 -1.56 3.93
C LYS A 56 13.03 -2.65 2.92
N ASN A 57 12.09 -3.52 3.24
CA ASN A 57 11.64 -4.58 2.33
C ASN A 57 10.80 -4.00 1.20
N LEU A 58 9.83 -3.16 1.52
CA LEU A 58 8.96 -2.47 0.55
C LEU A 58 9.71 -1.48 -0.34
N ALA A 59 10.87 -0.98 0.08
CA ALA A 59 11.72 -0.14 -0.77
C ALA A 59 12.24 -0.85 -2.04
N LYS A 60 12.18 -2.19 -2.07
CA LYS A 60 12.63 -3.02 -3.19
C LYS A 60 11.57 -3.24 -4.27
N VAL A 61 10.32 -2.86 -4.02
CA VAL A 61 9.18 -3.09 -4.91
C VAL A 61 8.42 -1.78 -5.15
N PRO A 62 7.86 -1.54 -6.35
CA PRO A 62 6.96 -0.42 -6.57
C PRO A 62 5.74 -0.46 -5.63
N VAL A 63 5.46 0.67 -4.97
CA VAL A 63 4.34 0.80 -4.03
C VAL A 63 3.46 1.98 -4.44
N TYR A 64 2.15 1.74 -4.57
CA TYR A 64 1.15 2.79 -4.74
C TYR A 64 -0.01 2.60 -3.77
N ALA A 65 0.02 3.34 -2.67
CA ALA A 65 -1.03 3.30 -1.66
C ALA A 65 -2.18 4.27 -1.96
N PHE A 66 -3.38 3.93 -1.49
CA PHE A 66 -4.57 4.75 -1.63
C PHE A 66 -5.29 4.91 -0.29
N ALA A 67 -5.64 6.15 0.07
CA ALA A 67 -6.32 6.45 1.33
C ALA A 67 -7.40 7.54 1.16
N GLY A 68 -8.40 7.55 2.04
CA GLY A 68 -9.36 8.65 2.15
C GLY A 68 -8.96 9.61 3.26
N ALA A 69 -8.91 10.91 2.98
CA ALA A 69 -8.50 11.92 3.99
C ALA A 69 -9.46 11.99 5.18
N LYS A 70 -10.73 11.66 4.98
CA LYS A 70 -11.79 11.69 6.00
C LYS A 70 -12.05 10.31 6.62
N ASP A 71 -11.16 9.36 6.43
CA ASP A 71 -11.34 8.00 6.95
C ASP A 71 -11.21 7.99 8.48
N LYS A 72 -12.33 7.74 9.16
CA LYS A 72 -12.41 7.66 10.63
C LYS A 72 -12.11 6.25 11.17
N VAL A 73 -12.09 5.24 10.30
CA VAL A 73 -11.79 3.85 10.66
C VAL A 73 -10.28 3.66 10.61
N VAL A 74 -9.68 3.89 9.45
CA VAL A 74 -8.23 3.78 9.21
C VAL A 74 -7.70 5.14 8.78
N PRO A 75 -7.04 5.89 9.68
CA PRO A 75 -6.50 7.21 9.34
C PRO A 75 -5.55 7.13 8.13
N ALA A 76 -5.68 8.06 7.18
CA ALA A 76 -4.80 8.16 6.01
C ALA A 76 -3.30 8.20 6.40
N GLU A 77 -3.04 8.78 7.58
CA GLU A 77 -1.73 8.83 8.23
C GLU A 77 -1.03 7.47 8.27
N ARG A 78 -1.75 6.35 8.38
CA ARG A 78 -1.14 5.01 8.38
C ARG A 78 -0.44 4.72 7.06
N SER A 79 -1.08 5.03 5.94
CA SER A 79 -0.48 4.88 4.61
C SER A 79 0.59 5.96 4.37
N GLU A 80 0.38 7.20 4.83
CA GLU A 80 1.38 8.27 4.72
C GLU A 80 2.68 7.92 5.48
N ARG A 81 2.55 7.43 6.71
CA ARG A 81 3.66 7.00 7.56
C ARG A 81 4.46 5.89 6.91
N MET A 82 3.79 4.87 6.39
CA MET A 82 4.46 3.76 5.70
C MET A 82 5.17 4.23 4.43
N VAL A 83 4.51 5.01 3.56
CA VAL A 83 5.12 5.54 2.33
C VAL A 83 6.30 6.46 2.64
N SER A 84 6.20 7.29 3.68
CA SER A 84 7.32 8.11 4.16
C SER A 84 8.49 7.25 4.64
N ALA A 85 8.23 6.20 5.43
CA ALA A 85 9.26 5.26 5.88
C ALA A 85 9.94 4.54 4.71
N ILE A 86 9.17 4.07 3.71
CA ILE A 86 9.70 3.43 2.50
C ILE A 86 10.63 4.38 1.74
N ARG A 87 10.20 5.63 1.55
CA ARG A 87 11.02 6.66 0.88
C ARG A 87 12.33 6.92 1.63
N LYS A 88 12.28 7.02 2.96
CA LYS A 88 13.47 7.15 3.82
C LYS A 88 14.41 5.94 3.71
N ALA A 89 13.85 4.74 3.49
CA ALA A 89 14.62 3.52 3.25
C ALA A 89 15.15 3.38 1.81
N GLY A 90 14.98 4.40 0.95
CA GLY A 90 15.49 4.42 -0.43
C GLY A 90 14.49 4.00 -1.50
N GLY A 91 13.24 3.69 -1.13
CA GLY A 91 12.17 3.29 -2.06
C GLY A 91 11.61 4.46 -2.86
N LYS A 92 12.33 4.87 -3.92
CA LYS A 92 11.99 6.03 -4.76
C LYS A 92 10.65 5.91 -5.50
N LEU A 93 10.19 4.68 -5.74
CA LEU A 93 8.94 4.41 -6.46
C LEU A 93 7.71 4.38 -5.55
N ALA A 94 7.87 4.59 -4.24
CA ALA A 94 6.75 4.60 -3.31
C ALA A 94 5.94 5.90 -3.42
N ARG A 95 4.64 5.76 -3.67
CA ARG A 95 3.69 6.86 -3.77
C ARG A 95 2.38 6.56 -3.05
N ILE A 96 1.67 7.62 -2.72
CA ILE A 96 0.36 7.58 -2.10
C ILE A 96 -0.57 8.56 -2.81
N LYS A 97 -1.83 8.17 -3.03
CA LYS A 97 -2.91 9.04 -3.45
C LYS A 97 -3.93 9.14 -2.33
N ILE A 98 -4.15 10.37 -1.86
CA ILE A 98 -5.13 10.67 -0.83
C ILE A 98 -6.33 11.30 -1.52
N TYR A 99 -7.51 10.72 -1.31
CA TYR A 99 -8.77 11.27 -1.79
C TYR A 99 -9.31 12.25 -0.74
N PRO A 100 -9.28 13.57 -0.99
CA PRO A 100 -9.52 14.59 0.04
C PRO A 100 -10.95 14.58 0.60
N ASN A 101 -11.91 14.10 -0.20
CA ASN A 101 -13.32 14.08 0.17
C ASN A 101 -13.83 12.71 0.61
N GLU A 102 -13.01 11.66 0.55
CA GLU A 102 -13.44 10.29 0.87
C GLU A 102 -13.06 9.87 2.29
N GLY A 103 -13.90 9.02 2.86
CA GLY A 103 -13.58 8.24 4.06
C GLY A 103 -13.17 6.81 3.72
N HIS A 104 -13.59 5.85 4.54
CA HIS A 104 -13.26 4.43 4.36
C HIS A 104 -13.78 3.82 3.03
N GLY A 105 -14.75 4.48 2.40
CA GLY A 105 -15.32 4.10 1.10
C GLY A 105 -14.48 4.46 -0.13
N ALA A 106 -13.26 5.02 0.03
CA ALA A 106 -12.44 5.50 -1.09
C ALA A 106 -12.13 4.43 -2.15
N LYS A 107 -12.20 3.13 -1.79
CA LYS A 107 -12.02 1.98 -2.70
C LYS A 107 -12.76 2.14 -4.02
N ARG A 108 -14.01 2.61 -3.98
CA ARG A 108 -14.86 2.73 -5.17
C ARG A 108 -14.20 3.56 -6.27
N LEU A 109 -13.49 4.63 -5.89
CA LEU A 109 -12.80 5.52 -6.82
C LEU A 109 -11.46 4.95 -7.30
N VAL A 110 -10.82 4.12 -6.49
CA VAL A 110 -9.55 3.48 -6.85
C VAL A 110 -9.79 2.42 -7.91
N ILE A 111 -10.74 1.49 -7.65
CA ILE A 111 -10.99 0.35 -8.53
C ILE A 111 -11.75 0.73 -9.81
N SER A 112 -12.33 1.93 -9.88
CA SER A 112 -12.93 2.47 -11.10
C SER A 112 -11.95 3.32 -11.92
N SER A 113 -10.72 3.50 -11.46
CA SER A 113 -9.73 4.38 -12.09
C SER A 113 -8.85 3.63 -13.07
N ALA A 114 -8.72 4.13 -14.30
CA ALA A 114 -7.74 3.62 -15.27
C ALA A 114 -6.30 3.75 -14.73
N GLU A 115 -5.98 4.87 -14.07
CA GLU A 115 -4.66 5.15 -13.48
C GLU A 115 -4.17 4.02 -12.56
N TYR A 116 -5.09 3.42 -11.80
CA TYR A 116 -4.76 2.33 -10.89
C TYR A 116 -4.29 1.08 -11.63
N TYR A 117 -5.05 0.65 -12.64
CA TYR A 117 -4.73 -0.55 -13.42
C TYR A 117 -3.56 -0.34 -14.37
N GLU A 118 -3.50 0.81 -15.05
CA GLU A 118 -2.39 1.16 -15.94
C GLU A 118 -1.07 1.20 -15.19
N TRP A 119 -1.06 1.82 -14.01
CA TRP A 119 0.13 1.79 -13.16
C TRP A 119 0.48 0.37 -12.73
N MET A 120 -0.49 -0.42 -12.25
CA MET A 120 -0.23 -1.76 -11.76
C MET A 120 0.35 -2.66 -12.87
N PHE A 121 -0.29 -2.67 -14.04
CA PHE A 121 0.10 -3.55 -15.15
C PHE A 121 1.35 -3.09 -15.90
N SER A 122 1.77 -1.83 -15.74
CA SER A 122 3.09 -1.40 -16.21
C SER A 122 4.25 -1.94 -15.36
N GLN A 123 4.00 -2.46 -14.15
CA GLN A 123 5.06 -3.02 -13.31
C GLN A 123 5.37 -4.47 -13.69
N LYS A 124 6.65 -4.81 -13.63
CA LYS A 124 7.18 -6.17 -13.81
C LYS A 124 8.30 -6.40 -12.81
N ARG A 125 8.30 -7.54 -12.13
CA ARG A 125 9.41 -7.95 -11.26
C ARG A 125 10.64 -8.23 -12.13
N LYS A 126 11.77 -7.61 -11.78
CA LYS A 126 13.06 -7.87 -12.42
C LYS A 126 13.65 -9.19 -11.97
#